data_AF-A0A926ZP03-F1
#
_entry.id   AF-A0A926ZP03-F1
#
_cell.length_a   1.000
_cell.length_b   1.000
_cell.length_c   1.000
_cell.angle_alpha   90.00
_cell.angle_beta   90.00
_cell.angle_gamma   90.00
#
_symmetry.space_group_name_H-M   'P 1'
#
loop_
_entity.id
_entity.type
_entity.pdbx_description
1 polymer ?
#
loop_
_entity_poly.entity_id
_entity_poly.type
_entity_poly.pdbx_seq_one_letter_code
_entity_poly.pdbx_strand_id
1 'polypeptide(L)' 'MTNEPTYPNFHELINQTDAEMQRLGWTVEQGREHLMKYYGVRSRSLLTQEELDNFLLYLQLTDSPTPNN' A
#
# COMPACT_ATOMS: atom_id res chain seq x y z
N MET A 1 -13.86 -0.11 21.75
CA MET A 1 -13.27 1.03 21.02
C MET A 1 -12.71 0.46 19.73
N THR A 2 -13.51 0.45 18.67
CA THR A 2 -13.07 0.01 17.35
C THR A 2 -12.22 1.14 16.78
N ASN A 3 -10.93 0.88 16.55
CA ASN A 3 -10.03 1.79 15.85
C ASN A 3 -10.43 1.80 14.37
N GLU A 4 -11.60 2.37 14.06
CA GLU A 4 -11.97 2.72 12.70
C GLU A 4 -10.91 3.70 12.17
N PRO A 5 -10.32 3.44 11.00
CA PRO A 5 -9.36 4.36 10.41
C PRO A 5 -10.03 5.73 10.23
N THR A 6 -9.42 6.76 10.80
CA THR A 6 -10.02 8.08 11.04
C THR A 6 -10.19 8.94 9.79
N TYR A 7 -10.11 8.38 8.59
CA TYR A 7 -10.19 9.13 7.34
C TYR A 7 -11.16 8.51 6.33
N PRO A 8 -11.98 9.35 5.65
CA PRO A 8 -13.14 8.90 4.87
C PRO A 8 -12.77 8.01 3.68
N ASN A 9 -11.51 8.08 3.20
CA ASN A 9 -11.07 7.38 1.99
C ASN A 9 -10.28 6.10 2.27
N PHE A 10 -10.24 5.61 3.52
CA PHE A 10 -9.49 4.38 3.87
C PHE A 10 -9.84 3.21 2.97
N HIS A 11 -11.14 2.94 2.81
CA HIS A 11 -11.61 1.83 1.99
C HIS A 11 -11.22 1.99 0.51
N GLU A 12 -11.24 3.23 0.02
CA GLU A 12 -10.86 3.55 -1.35
C GLU A 12 -9.36 3.33 -1.58
N LEU A 13 -8.50 3.81 -0.67
CA LEU A 13 -7.05 3.62 -0.75
C LEU A 13 -6.65 2.15 -0.64
N ILE A 14 -7.32 1.35 0.20
CA ILE A 14 -7.09 -0.10 0.28
C ILE A 14 -7.42 -0.76 -1.06
N ASN A 15 -8.58 -0.44 -1.64
CA ASN A 15 -9.00 -1.00 -2.93
C ASN A 15 -8.04 -0.60 -4.06
N GLN A 16 -7.59 0.66 -4.10
CA GLN A 16 -6.59 1.12 -5.06
C GLN A 16 -5.26 0.40 -4.88
N THR A 17 -4.79 0.26 -3.62
CA THR A 17 -3.58 -0.48 -3.28
C THR A 17 -3.64 -1.94 -3.72
N ASP A 18 -4.77 -2.62 -3.49
CA ASP A 18 -4.98 -4.00 -3.95
C ASP A 18 -4.96 -4.10 -5.48
N ALA A 19 -5.59 -3.14 -6.18
CA ALA A 19 -5.56 -3.09 -7.65
C ALA A 19 -4.14 -2.90 -8.19
N GLU A 20 -3.34 -2.00 -7.60
CA GLU A 20 -1.95 -1.77 -8.00
C GLU A 20 -1.05 -2.98 -7.69
N MET A 21 -1.22 -3.61 -6.52
CA MET A 21 -0.48 -4.85 -6.22
C MET A 21 -0.86 -5.96 -7.21
N GLN A 22 -2.13 -6.12 -7.56
CA GLN A 22 -2.55 -7.10 -8.57
C GLN A 22 -1.96 -6.78 -9.95
N ARG A 23 -1.92 -5.50 -10.33
CA ARG A 23 -1.33 -5.03 -11.59
C ARG A 23 0.16 -5.35 -11.69
N LEU A 24 0.89 -5.14 -10.59
CA LEU A 24 2.32 -5.47 -10.46
C LEU A 24 2.59 -6.97 -10.27
N GLY A 25 1.55 -7.79 -10.10
CA GLY A 25 1.70 -9.20 -9.74
C GLY A 25 2.27 -9.43 -8.34
N TRP A 26 2.17 -8.43 -7.46
CA TRP A 26 2.59 -8.54 -6.06
C TRP A 26 1.68 -9.48 -5.29
N THR A 27 2.30 -10.38 -4.54
CA THR A 27 1.60 -11.21 -3.57
C THR A 27 1.33 -10.44 -2.29
N VAL A 28 0.31 -10.87 -1.54
CA VAL A 28 0.02 -10.32 -0.20
C VAL A 28 1.24 -10.41 0.72
N GLU A 29 2.08 -11.42 0.56
CA GLU A 29 3.31 -11.59 1.34
C GLU A 29 4.34 -10.51 1.01
N GLN A 30 4.56 -10.19 -0.27
CA GLN A 30 5.45 -9.09 -0.68
C GLN A 30 4.94 -7.74 -0.16
N GLY A 31 3.63 -7.51 -0.24
CA GLY A 31 3.00 -6.34 0.38
C GLY A 31 3.30 -6.30 1.88
N ARG A 32 3.04 -7.40 2.60
CA ARG A 32 3.29 -7.51 4.04
C ARG A 32 4.76 -7.28 4.42
N GLU A 33 5.70 -7.85 3.68
CA GLU A 33 7.13 -7.66 3.89
C GLU A 33 7.53 -6.20 3.69
N HIS A 34 7.01 -5.55 2.64
CA HIS A 34 7.21 -4.12 2.42
C HIS A 34 6.68 -3.31 3.61
N LEU A 35 5.46 -3.60 4.07
CA LEU A 35 4.89 -2.87 5.19
C LEU A 35 5.68 -3.03 6.49
N MET A 36 6.17 -4.25 6.74
CA MET A 36 6.98 -4.51 7.91
C MET A 36 8.36 -3.85 7.82
N LYS A 37 8.92 -3.75 6.61
CA LYS A 37 10.22 -3.13 6.35
C LYS A 37 10.20 -1.60 6.43
N TYR A 38 9.15 -0.95 5.90
CA TYR A 38 9.08 0.51 5.78
C TYR A 38 8.26 1.17 6.90
N TYR A 39 7.20 0.51 7.38
CA TYR A 39 6.29 1.06 8.39
C TYR A 39 6.31 0.27 9.72
N GLY A 40 6.97 -0.88 9.77
CA GLY A 40 7.04 -1.72 10.98
C GLY A 40 5.74 -2.45 11.33
N VAL A 41 4.73 -2.43 10.44
CA VAL A 41 3.43 -3.06 10.66
C VAL A 41 3.22 -4.29 9.78
N ARG A 42 2.36 -5.20 10.23
CA ARG A 42 2.04 -6.45 9.50
C ARG A 42 0.76 -6.37 8.68
N SER A 43 0.00 -5.27 8.77
CA SER A 43 -1.28 -5.12 8.08
C SER A 43 -1.48 -3.70 7.62
N ARG A 44 -2.09 -3.54 6.44
CA ARG A 44 -2.48 -2.24 5.87
C ARG A 44 -3.53 -1.53 6.71
N SER A 45 -4.33 -2.28 7.46
CA SER A 45 -5.30 -1.74 8.41
C SER A 45 -4.66 -1.04 9.61
N LEU A 46 -3.36 -1.24 9.84
CA LEU A 46 -2.60 -0.56 10.88
C LEU A 46 -1.87 0.68 10.36
N LEU A 47 -1.92 0.94 9.05
CA LEU A 47 -1.31 2.12 8.45
C LEU A 47 -2.16 3.36 8.73
N THR A 48 -1.47 4.46 8.98
CA THR A 48 -2.05 5.79 8.91
C THR A 48 -2.37 6.17 7.46
N GLN A 49 -3.13 7.26 7.27
CA GLN A 49 -3.48 7.75 5.94
C GLN A 49 -2.22 8.03 5.10
N GLU A 50 -1.26 8.75 5.67
CA GLU A 50 -0.02 9.13 5.00
C GLU A 50 0.82 7.91 4.61
N GLU A 51 0.87 6.89 5.47
CA GLU A 51 1.60 5.65 5.17
C GLU A 51 0.92 4.86 4.06
N LEU A 52 -0.42 4.78 4.05
CA LEU A 52 -1.15 4.10 2.98
C LEU A 52 -1.05 4.86 1.66
N ASP A 53 -1.12 6.19 1.67
CA ASP A 53 -0.90 7.06 0.50
C ASP A 53 0.52 6.87 -0.06
N ASN A 54 1.54 6.86 0.81
CA ASN A 54 2.92 6.62 0.42
C ASN A 54 3.11 5.22 -0.19
N PHE A 55 2.46 4.21 0.38
CA PHE A 55 2.53 2.84 -0.15
C PHE A 55 1.86 2.75 -1.52
N LEU A 56 0.69 3.35 -1.69
CA LEU A 56 0.00 3.42 -2.97
C LEU A 56 0.84 4.15 -4.03
N LEU A 57 1.40 5.31 -3.67
CA LEU A 57 2.29 6.07 -4.55
C LEU A 57 3.52 5.25 -4.94
N TYR A 58 4.12 4.53 -3.99
CA TYR A 58 5.24 3.63 -4.27
C TYR A 58 4.84 2.59 -5.32
N LEU A 59 3.70 1.91 -5.18
CA LEU A 59 3.25 0.91 -6.15
C LEU A 59 3.02 1.53 -7.54
N GLN A 60 2.37 2.70 -7.60
CA GLN A 60 2.15 3.42 -8.86
C GLN A 60 3.47 3.81 -9.55
N LEU A 61 4.48 4.20 -8.78
CA LEU A 61 5.81 4.55 -9.31
C LEU A 61 6.67 3.32 -9.65
N THR A 62 6.46 2.19 -8.98
CA THR A 62 7.21 0.94 -9.21
C THR A 62 6.99 0.41 -10.63
N ASP A 63 5.89 0.80 -11.26
CA ASP A 63 5.54 0.46 -12.64
C ASP A 63 5.79 1.56 -13.66
N SER A 64 6.53 2.62 -13.31
CA SER A 64 7.25 3.34 -14.34
C SER A 64 8.38 2.43 -14.79
N PRO A 65 8.32 1.85 -16.02
CA PRO A 65 9.54 1.33 -16.59
C PRO A 65 10.39 2.57 -16.80
N THR A 66 11.36 2.82 -15.93
CA THR A 66 12.53 3.56 -16.37
C THR A 66 12.96 2.85 -17.65
N PRO A 67 12.88 3.49 -18.84
CA PRO A 67 13.44 2.89 -20.02
C PRO A 67 14.92 2.73 -19.68
N ASN A 68 15.37 1.48 -19.54
CA ASN A 68 16.78 1.18 -19.45
C ASN A 68 17.45 1.89 -20.62
N ASN A 69 18.26 2.88 -20.30
CA ASN A 69 19.13 3.59 -21.23
C ASN A 69 20.56 3.16 -20.91
#